data_AF-A0A327ZL15-F1
#
_entry.id   AF-A0A327ZL15-F1
#
_cell.length_a   1.000
_cell.length_b   1.000
_cell.length_c   1.000
_cell.angle_alpha   90.00
_cell.angle_beta   90.00
_cell.angle_gamma   90.00
#
_symmetry.space_group_name_H-M   'P 1'
#
loop_
_entity.id
_entity.type
_entity.pdbx_description
1 polymer ?
#
loop_
_entity_poly.entity_id
_entity_poly.type
_entity_poly.pdbx_seq_one_letter_code
_entity_poly.pdbx_strand_id
1 'polypeptide(L)'
;MIPEQIGDWVLHELPRLNRAILQHDAPPELLHTEVGEHVLDHLPEVAQLTPLQAQQLVVNLGFIGASVARHYQEHAPGGPTHPDDAFAELVAGPERIPFRAYFEALAAHTGTGHYERDSFASLVRWNVGTVQVRLGEEVLAVLPGVFDDGRIRSYTGSPGEERFFLLVKQGEVVEMAVNNLLCPFTREEAGLTCEDARLSVRLATVLLDALRRLMVDFAALPPDQTMPAEHFMDVFRQFAAHWTLGDISPSGALDPEALKRDFLLGLAVDDYDQQARRLFPALLTAEREDLSRLMDMPTLPARLLDAVGTDEQGLRELDDADLRRLVAHHPALIDWYRLLSMHARAAGAHLMLSKKFLFKPQRLRDEAGLGDKELVSNRAGTTGMTETFLERLTRARQNHTLAALRPVITSENADAGHPKEVRSGRVVVELAG
;
A
#
# COMPACT_ATOMS: atom_id res chain seq x y z
N MET A 1 0.52 19.87 25.87
CA MET A 1 -0.21 20.19 24.63
C MET A 1 -1.09 19.01 24.28
N ILE A 2 -2.34 19.24 23.83
CA ILE A 2 -3.26 18.14 23.47
C ILE A 2 -2.91 17.68 22.03
N PRO A 3 -3.03 16.40 21.66
CA PRO A 3 -2.69 15.89 20.32
C PRO A 3 -3.22 16.72 19.13
N GLU A 4 -4.35 17.40 19.30
CA GLU A 4 -4.93 18.33 18.33
C GLU A 4 -3.99 19.49 17.96
N GLN A 5 -3.36 20.12 18.95
CA GLN A 5 -2.45 21.25 18.73
C GLN A 5 -1.17 20.83 17.97
N ILE A 6 -0.70 19.60 18.21
CA ILE A 6 0.41 19.01 17.44
C ILE A 6 -0.04 18.71 16.01
N GLY A 7 -1.27 18.21 15.85
CA GLY A 7 -1.89 18.01 14.55
C GLY A 7 -1.95 19.29 13.72
N ASP A 8 -2.37 20.40 14.33
CA ASP A 8 -2.42 21.72 13.66
C ASP A 8 -1.03 22.18 13.21
N TRP A 9 -0.02 22.03 14.07
CA TRP A 9 1.36 22.37 13.73
C TRP A 9 1.87 21.51 12.55
N VAL A 10 1.61 20.21 12.56
CA VAL A 10 1.98 19.30 11.46
C VAL A 10 1.23 19.61 10.16
N LEU A 11 -0.02 20.09 10.23
CA LEU A 11 -0.79 20.47 9.04
C LEU A 11 -0.32 21.78 8.39
N HIS A 12 0.28 22.68 9.17
CA HIS A 12 0.55 24.06 8.72
C HIS A 12 2.03 24.42 8.74
N GLU A 13 2.68 24.28 9.89
CA GLU A 13 4.06 24.73 10.09
C GLU A 13 5.07 23.75 9.50
N LEU A 14 4.87 22.44 9.66
CA LEU A 14 5.78 21.45 9.09
C LEU A 14 5.89 21.57 7.56
N PRO A 15 4.78 21.59 6.77
CA PRO A 15 4.82 21.92 5.35
C PRO A 15 5.53 23.22 5.00
N ARG A 16 5.30 24.28 5.78
CA ARG A 16 5.93 25.59 5.54
C ARG A 16 7.44 25.50 5.70
N LEU A 17 7.92 24.90 6.80
CA LEU A 17 9.34 24.71 7.08
C LEU A 17 10.00 23.81 6.06
N ASN A 18 9.39 22.66 5.74
CA ASN A 18 9.90 21.74 4.73
C ASN A 18 10.09 22.43 3.38
N ARG A 19 9.11 23.21 2.91
CA ARG A 19 9.25 23.98 1.66
C ARG A 19 10.35 25.02 1.73
N ALA A 20 10.45 25.77 2.83
CA ALA A 20 11.49 26.79 2.99
C ALA A 20 12.91 26.17 2.97
N ILE A 21 13.11 25.03 3.63
CA ILE A 21 14.40 24.31 3.63
C ILE A 21 14.70 23.76 2.23
N LEU A 22 13.72 23.12 1.58
CA LEU A 22 13.83 22.61 0.21
C LEU A 22 14.18 23.71 -0.82
N GLN A 23 13.73 24.94 -0.57
CA GLN A 23 13.99 26.10 -1.42
C GLN A 23 15.27 26.85 -1.03
N HIS A 24 15.99 26.36 -0.01
CA HIS A 24 17.16 27.00 0.59
C HIS A 24 16.89 28.40 1.18
N ASP A 25 15.64 28.69 1.51
CA ASP A 25 15.19 29.92 2.18
C ASP A 25 15.31 29.82 3.70
N ALA A 26 15.53 28.61 4.25
CA ALA A 26 15.76 28.37 5.66
C ALA A 26 16.81 27.25 5.89
N PRO A 27 17.59 27.31 6.98
CA PRO A 27 18.52 26.25 7.33
C PRO A 27 17.81 25.03 7.95
N PRO A 28 18.28 23.79 7.74
CA PRO A 28 17.71 22.58 8.34
C PRO A 28 17.58 22.61 9.87
N GLU A 29 18.52 23.27 10.55
CA GLU A 29 18.56 23.41 12.01
C GLU A 29 17.33 24.15 12.55
N LEU A 30 16.68 25.00 11.72
CA LEU A 30 15.44 25.66 12.09
C LEU A 30 14.33 24.64 12.39
N LEU A 31 14.27 23.53 11.64
CA LEU A 31 13.27 22.48 11.90
C LEU A 31 13.49 21.85 13.28
N HIS A 32 14.75 21.61 13.69
CA HIS A 32 15.05 21.05 15.01
C HIS A 32 14.60 21.98 16.14
N THR A 33 14.92 23.26 16.02
CA THR A 33 14.53 24.28 17.01
C THR A 33 13.01 24.38 17.13
N GLU A 34 12.31 24.55 16.00
CA GLU A 34 10.85 24.70 15.97
C GLU A 34 10.13 23.45 16.49
N VAL A 35 10.60 22.25 16.10
CA VAL A 35 10.06 20.98 16.60
C VAL A 35 10.31 20.84 18.10
N GLY A 36 11.50 21.18 18.59
CA GLY A 36 11.83 21.15 20.01
C GLY A 36 10.90 22.05 20.84
N GLU A 37 10.85 23.33 20.48
CA GLU A 37 10.15 24.37 21.24
C GLU A 37 8.62 24.25 21.16
N HIS A 38 8.07 23.89 19.99
CA HIS A 38 6.63 23.93 19.77
C HIS A 38 5.94 22.57 19.81
N VAL A 39 6.68 21.47 19.69
CA VAL A 39 6.10 20.13 19.69
C VAL A 39 6.65 19.29 20.83
N LEU A 40 7.95 19.02 20.83
CA LEU A 40 8.54 17.99 21.69
C LEU A 40 8.50 18.34 23.17
N ASP A 41 8.81 19.59 23.55
CA ASP A 41 8.79 20.05 24.94
C ASP A 41 7.38 19.98 25.57
N HIS A 42 6.33 19.83 24.74
CA HIS A 42 4.94 19.83 25.17
C HIS A 42 4.24 18.47 25.06
N LEU A 43 4.98 17.43 24.66
CA LEU A 43 4.46 16.07 24.56
C LEU A 43 4.06 15.51 25.94
N PRO A 44 2.90 14.82 26.05
CA PRO A 44 2.49 14.17 27.28
C PRO A 44 3.30 12.90 27.54
N GLU A 45 3.29 12.41 28.78
CA GLU A 45 3.77 11.05 29.08
C GLU A 45 2.92 10.03 28.31
N VAL A 46 3.57 9.01 27.75
CA VAL A 46 2.89 7.98 26.95
C VAL A 46 1.78 7.27 27.73
N ALA A 47 2.00 7.01 29.02
CA ALA A 47 1.03 6.36 29.90
C ALA A 47 -0.28 7.15 30.10
N GLN A 48 -0.29 8.46 29.83
CA GLN A 48 -1.47 9.32 29.95
C GLN A 48 -2.34 9.30 28.69
N LEU A 49 -1.85 8.73 27.59
CA LEU A 49 -2.55 8.67 26.31
C LEU A 49 -3.49 7.47 26.25
N THR A 50 -4.61 7.65 25.56
CA THR A 50 -5.38 6.50 25.04
C THR A 50 -4.66 5.89 23.83
N PRO A 51 -4.94 4.62 23.47
CA PRO A 51 -4.38 4.00 22.27
C PRO A 51 -4.66 4.80 20.98
N LEU A 52 -5.84 5.41 20.86
CA LEU A 52 -6.18 6.24 19.70
C LEU A 52 -5.33 7.52 19.65
N GLN A 53 -5.17 8.21 20.78
CA GLN A 53 -4.30 9.38 20.85
C GLN A 53 -2.83 9.01 20.57
N ALA A 54 -2.40 7.82 21.00
CA ALA A 54 -1.08 7.32 20.66
C ALA A 54 -0.92 7.10 19.15
N GLN A 55 -1.91 6.51 18.47
CA GLN A 55 -1.89 6.37 17.01
C GLN A 55 -1.84 7.74 16.30
N GLN A 56 -2.65 8.71 16.74
CA GLN A 56 -2.62 10.08 16.19
C GLN A 56 -1.24 10.73 16.34
N LEU A 57 -0.61 10.57 17.51
CA LEU A 57 0.76 11.06 17.72
C LEU A 57 1.79 10.28 16.90
N VAL A 58 1.65 8.96 16.71
CA VAL A 58 2.52 8.18 15.81
C VAL A 58 2.48 8.73 14.40
N VAL A 59 1.29 9.09 13.88
CA VAL A 59 1.17 9.74 12.57
C VAL A 59 1.91 11.08 12.55
N ASN A 60 1.57 11.99 13.47
CA ASN A 60 2.12 13.34 13.49
C ASN A 60 3.64 13.35 13.70
N LEU A 61 4.14 12.59 14.68
CA LEU A 61 5.58 12.47 14.95
C LEU A 61 6.30 11.69 13.84
N GLY A 62 5.61 10.81 13.12
CA GLY A 62 6.16 10.13 11.94
C GLY A 62 6.50 11.12 10.82
N PHE A 63 5.61 12.07 10.52
CA PHE A 63 5.88 13.13 9.55
C PHE A 63 7.05 14.04 10.00
N ILE A 64 7.11 14.36 11.29
CA ILE A 64 8.22 15.14 11.87
C ILE A 64 9.54 14.39 11.74
N GLY A 65 9.58 13.13 12.18
CA GLY A 65 10.81 12.34 12.18
C GLY A 65 11.33 12.07 10.78
N ALA A 66 10.45 11.80 9.80
CA ALA A 66 10.82 11.66 8.40
C ALA A 66 11.38 12.98 7.82
N SER A 67 10.84 14.13 8.23
CA SER A 67 11.34 15.44 7.79
C SER A 67 12.72 15.75 8.38
N VAL A 68 12.91 15.49 9.68
CA VAL A 68 14.20 15.61 10.37
C VAL A 68 15.24 14.71 9.71
N ALA A 69 14.93 13.43 9.53
CA ALA A 69 15.84 12.46 8.91
C ALA A 69 16.24 12.88 7.49
N ARG A 70 15.27 13.28 6.67
CA ARG A 70 15.51 13.74 5.30
C ARG A 70 16.48 14.92 5.28
N HIS A 71 16.17 16.00 5.99
CA HIS A 71 16.95 17.23 5.91
C HIS A 71 18.33 17.09 6.53
N TYR A 72 18.46 16.33 7.62
CA TYR A 72 19.77 15.99 8.18
C TYR A 72 20.62 15.24 7.16
N GLN A 73 20.08 14.17 6.56
CA GLN A 73 20.86 13.37 5.61
C GLN A 73 21.23 14.14 4.33
N GLU A 74 20.41 15.11 3.92
CA GLU A 74 20.67 15.93 2.74
C GLU A 74 21.80 16.96 2.96
N HIS A 75 21.98 17.44 4.19
CA HIS A 75 22.86 18.59 4.47
C HIS A 75 24.06 18.27 5.37
N ALA A 76 23.99 17.20 6.18
CA ALA A 76 25.06 16.83 7.10
C ALA A 76 26.12 15.96 6.41
N PRO A 77 27.42 16.27 6.54
CA PRO A 77 28.49 15.39 6.04
C PRO A 77 28.40 13.99 6.65
N GLY A 78 28.26 12.97 5.81
CA GLY A 78 28.10 11.58 6.27
C GLY A 78 26.70 11.23 6.80
N GLY A 79 25.73 12.14 6.65
CA GLY A 79 24.34 11.91 7.08
C GLY A 79 23.74 10.60 6.57
N PRO A 80 23.82 10.26 5.28
CA PRO A 80 23.28 8.98 4.76
C PRO A 80 23.93 7.72 5.36
N THR A 81 25.15 7.83 5.89
CA THR A 81 25.84 6.71 6.57
C THR A 81 25.55 6.62 8.06
N HIS A 82 25.08 7.71 8.67
CA HIS A 82 24.74 7.83 10.09
C HIS A 82 23.36 8.50 10.27
N PRO A 83 22.28 7.91 9.72
CA PRO A 83 20.95 8.54 9.72
C PRO A 83 20.39 8.75 11.13
N ASP A 84 20.83 7.96 12.10
CA ASP A 84 20.38 8.02 13.49
C ASP A 84 20.83 9.27 14.25
N ASP A 85 21.93 9.88 13.83
CA ASP A 85 22.45 11.12 14.40
C ASP A 85 21.48 12.31 14.19
N ALA A 86 20.57 12.21 13.21
CA ALA A 86 19.50 13.20 12.98
C ALA A 86 18.64 13.45 14.23
N PHE A 87 18.57 12.48 15.14
CA PHE A 87 17.70 12.54 16.31
C PHE A 87 18.45 12.77 17.62
N ALA A 88 19.79 12.90 17.58
CA ALA A 88 20.63 12.86 18.78
C ALA A 88 20.28 13.94 19.82
N GLU A 89 19.88 15.13 19.36
CA GLU A 89 19.54 16.28 20.22
C GLU A 89 18.03 16.41 20.50
N LEU A 90 17.20 15.57 19.86
CA LEU A 90 15.75 15.65 20.00
C LEU A 90 15.29 14.82 21.20
N VAL A 91 14.56 15.47 22.10
CA VAL A 91 14.00 14.84 23.29
C VAL A 91 12.58 15.32 23.54
N ALA A 92 11.74 14.44 24.08
CA ALA A 92 10.31 14.61 24.26
C ALA A 92 9.94 14.81 25.74
N GLY A 93 9.04 15.76 25.96
CA GLY A 93 8.38 16.01 27.24
C GLY A 93 9.29 16.57 28.33
N PRO A 94 8.72 16.83 29.53
CA PRO A 94 9.44 17.40 30.66
C PRO A 94 10.56 16.50 31.19
N GLU A 95 10.43 15.19 31.01
CA GLU A 95 11.45 14.20 31.40
C GLU A 95 12.63 14.13 30.41
N ARG A 96 12.54 14.84 29.27
CA ARG A 96 13.55 14.88 28.21
C ARG A 96 13.97 13.48 27.74
N ILE A 97 12.98 12.66 27.42
CA ILE A 97 13.18 11.31 26.87
C ILE A 97 13.71 11.42 25.43
N PRO A 98 14.76 10.69 25.02
CA PRO A 98 15.21 10.70 23.61
C PRO A 98 14.09 10.41 22.62
N PHE A 99 14.00 11.18 21.52
CA PHE A 99 12.87 11.13 20.58
C PHE A 99 12.56 9.72 20.08
N ARG A 100 13.58 8.95 19.68
CA ARG A 100 13.38 7.57 19.21
C ARG A 100 12.81 6.65 20.31
N ALA A 101 13.29 6.78 21.54
CA ALA A 101 12.78 5.99 22.67
C ALA A 101 11.33 6.39 23.01
N TYR A 102 10.99 7.67 22.91
CA TYR A 102 9.62 8.13 23.06
C TYR A 102 8.71 7.58 21.94
N PHE A 103 9.17 7.62 20.68
CA PHE A 103 8.42 7.09 19.54
C PHE A 103 8.21 5.58 19.65
N GLU A 104 9.23 4.81 20.05
CA GLU A 104 9.15 3.38 20.30
C GLU A 104 8.10 3.07 21.39
N ALA A 105 8.16 3.76 22.52
CA ALA A 105 7.18 3.61 23.60
C ALA A 105 5.76 3.96 23.14
N LEU A 106 5.62 5.01 22.32
CA LEU A 106 4.34 5.41 21.74
C LEU A 106 3.79 4.36 20.77
N ALA A 107 4.63 3.83 19.88
CA ALA A 107 4.28 2.76 18.94
C ALA A 107 3.83 1.50 19.68
N ALA A 108 4.53 1.13 20.76
CA ALA A 108 4.13 0.04 21.64
C ALA A 108 2.78 0.31 22.32
N HIS A 109 2.55 1.53 22.82
CA HIS A 109 1.31 1.93 23.50
C HIS A 109 0.08 1.96 22.60
N THR A 110 0.26 2.01 21.27
CA THR A 110 -0.86 1.79 20.34
C THR A 110 -1.51 0.40 20.49
N GLY A 111 -0.78 -0.58 21.03
CA GLY A 111 -1.23 -1.96 21.17
C GLY A 111 -1.33 -2.73 19.83
N THR A 112 -0.85 -2.15 18.73
CA THR A 112 -0.98 -2.73 17.37
C THR A 112 0.27 -3.47 16.90
N GLY A 113 1.38 -3.36 17.64
CA GLY A 113 2.70 -3.81 17.20
C GLY A 113 3.25 -2.99 16.04
N HIS A 114 2.91 -1.70 15.99
CA HIS A 114 3.43 -0.74 15.02
C HIS A 114 4.95 -0.65 15.10
N TYR A 115 5.58 -0.39 13.95
CA TYR A 115 7.02 -0.26 13.83
C TYR A 115 7.55 1.00 14.55
N GLU A 116 8.81 1.00 14.97
CA GLU A 116 9.44 2.08 15.75
C GLU A 116 9.88 3.30 14.91
N ARG A 117 9.26 3.49 13.75
CA ARG A 117 9.31 4.67 12.88
C ARG A 117 7.99 4.80 12.12
N ASP A 118 7.87 5.83 11.29
CA ASP A 118 6.76 5.92 10.35
C ASP A 118 6.68 4.67 9.44
N SER A 119 5.46 4.18 9.19
CA SER A 119 5.19 2.99 8.38
C SER A 119 4.05 3.25 7.39
N PHE A 120 3.74 2.29 6.52
CA PHE A 120 2.57 2.39 5.64
C PHE A 120 1.26 2.60 6.43
N ALA A 121 1.12 1.96 7.60
CA ALA A 121 -0.04 2.08 8.46
C ALA A 121 -0.20 3.53 8.97
N SER A 122 0.85 4.14 9.51
CA SER A 122 0.77 5.52 10.00
C SER A 122 0.70 6.55 8.88
N LEU A 123 1.42 6.34 7.77
CA LEU A 123 1.55 7.32 6.69
C LEU A 123 0.30 7.40 5.81
N VAL A 124 -0.36 6.27 5.58
CA VAL A 124 -1.52 6.18 4.67
C VAL A 124 -2.79 5.88 5.46
N ARG A 125 -2.85 4.71 6.10
CA ARG A 125 -4.10 4.17 6.65
C ARG A 125 -4.64 5.04 7.79
N TRP A 126 -3.82 5.38 8.76
CA TRP A 126 -4.24 6.20 9.90
C TRP A 126 -4.34 7.68 9.55
N ASN A 127 -3.45 8.18 8.69
CA ASN A 127 -3.39 9.58 8.26
C ASN A 127 -4.65 10.03 7.50
N VAL A 128 -5.02 9.31 6.43
CA VAL A 128 -6.20 9.68 5.64
C VAL A 128 -7.46 9.30 6.43
N GLY A 129 -8.51 10.11 6.34
CA GLY A 129 -9.81 9.82 7.00
C GLY A 129 -10.41 8.47 6.60
N THR A 130 -11.45 8.04 7.29
CA THR A 130 -12.10 6.74 7.03
C THR A 130 -12.62 6.68 5.59
N VAL A 131 -12.32 5.57 4.88
CA VAL A 131 -12.81 5.30 3.52
C VAL A 131 -13.64 4.03 3.55
N GLN A 132 -14.72 3.98 2.78
CA GLN A 132 -15.55 2.79 2.63
C GLN A 132 -15.81 2.43 1.18
N VAL A 133 -16.05 1.15 0.93
CA VAL A 133 -16.49 0.62 -0.37
C VAL A 133 -17.93 0.16 -0.24
N ARG A 134 -18.79 0.70 -1.10
CA ARG A 134 -20.21 0.36 -1.13
C ARG A 134 -20.64 -0.28 -2.44
N LEU A 135 -21.60 -1.19 -2.36
CA LEU A 135 -22.38 -1.70 -3.48
C LEU A 135 -23.85 -1.38 -3.24
N GLY A 136 -24.34 -0.30 -3.87
CA GLY A 136 -25.65 0.25 -3.52
C GLY A 136 -25.67 0.71 -2.05
N GLU A 137 -26.59 0.17 -1.26
CA GLU A 137 -26.69 0.48 0.17
C GLU A 137 -25.78 -0.38 1.05
N GLU A 138 -25.24 -1.48 0.53
CA GLU A 138 -24.38 -2.41 1.29
C GLU A 138 -22.95 -1.89 1.40
N VAL A 139 -22.38 -1.95 2.61
CA VAL A 139 -20.97 -1.61 2.86
C VAL A 139 -20.15 -2.91 2.82
N LEU A 140 -19.24 -3.02 1.85
CA LEU A 140 -18.41 -4.20 1.64
C LEU A 140 -17.11 -4.18 2.44
N ALA A 141 -16.55 -2.98 2.67
CA ALA A 141 -15.36 -2.78 3.49
C ALA A 141 -15.31 -1.36 4.05
N VAL A 142 -14.69 -1.22 5.21
CA VAL A 142 -14.41 0.07 5.86
C VAL A 142 -12.97 0.06 6.33
N LEU A 143 -12.19 1.05 5.90
CA LEU A 143 -10.81 1.24 6.30
C LEU A 143 -10.70 2.51 7.16
N PRO A 144 -10.61 2.36 8.50
CA PRO A 144 -10.65 3.50 9.42
C PRO A 144 -9.43 4.41 9.27
N GLY A 145 -9.63 5.72 9.44
CA GLY A 145 -8.58 6.68 9.77
C GLY A 145 -8.55 6.95 11.27
N VAL A 146 -7.51 7.64 11.77
CA VAL A 146 -7.45 8.08 13.18
C VAL A 146 -7.76 9.56 13.36
N PHE A 147 -8.00 10.27 12.24
CA PHE A 147 -8.43 11.66 12.18
C PHE A 147 -9.80 11.77 11.52
N ASP A 148 -10.64 12.63 12.07
CA ASP A 148 -11.99 12.98 11.62
C ASP A 148 -12.12 14.44 11.16
N ASP A 149 -10.99 15.16 11.10
CA ASP A 149 -10.92 16.59 10.73
C ASP A 149 -11.03 16.85 9.22
N GLY A 150 -11.13 15.80 8.41
CA GLY A 150 -11.21 15.90 6.94
C GLY A 150 -9.90 16.35 6.28
N ARG A 151 -8.77 16.34 6.99
CA ARG A 151 -7.46 16.79 6.51
C ARG A 151 -6.49 15.61 6.40
N ILE A 152 -5.66 15.65 5.35
CA ILE A 152 -4.59 14.66 5.13
C ILE A 152 -3.26 15.35 5.46
N ARG A 153 -2.50 14.80 6.42
CA ARG A 153 -1.15 15.30 6.72
C ARG A 153 -0.24 14.98 5.54
N SER A 154 0.62 15.92 5.18
CA SER A 154 1.56 15.80 4.07
C SER A 154 2.88 16.48 4.41
N TYR A 155 3.95 16.13 3.70
CA TYR A 155 5.28 16.65 4.00
C TYR A 155 5.41 18.10 3.56
N THR A 156 4.87 18.44 2.39
CA THR A 156 5.02 19.79 1.82
C THR A 156 3.71 20.53 1.70
N GLY A 157 2.58 20.02 2.22
CA GLY A 157 1.27 20.66 2.07
C GLY A 157 0.82 20.75 0.62
N SER A 158 1.39 19.92 -0.27
CA SER A 158 1.03 19.98 -1.69
C SER A 158 -0.25 19.18 -1.94
N PRO A 159 -1.21 19.70 -2.72
CA PRO A 159 -2.41 18.96 -3.05
C PRO A 159 -2.13 17.61 -3.74
N GLY A 160 -0.97 17.48 -4.41
CA GLY A 160 -0.57 16.24 -5.05
C GLY A 160 -0.18 15.14 -4.08
N GLU A 161 0.44 15.49 -2.94
CA GLU A 161 0.74 14.52 -1.86
C GLU A 161 -0.53 14.00 -1.21
N GLU A 162 -1.46 14.90 -0.90
CA GLU A 162 -2.74 14.53 -0.30
C GLU A 162 -3.55 13.62 -1.21
N ARG A 163 -3.63 13.95 -2.51
CA ARG A 163 -4.30 13.09 -3.51
C ARG A 163 -3.61 11.74 -3.69
N PHE A 164 -2.28 11.70 -3.62
CA PHE A 164 -1.55 10.44 -3.68
C PHE A 164 -1.86 9.55 -2.48
N PHE A 165 -1.84 10.09 -1.26
CA PHE A 165 -2.23 9.32 -0.07
C PHE A 165 -3.68 8.84 -0.14
N LEU A 166 -4.59 9.69 -0.59
CA LEU A 166 -5.99 9.30 -0.80
C LEU A 166 -6.12 8.17 -1.82
N LEU A 167 -5.43 8.26 -2.95
CA LEU A 167 -5.41 7.20 -3.97
C LEU A 167 -4.97 5.86 -3.37
N VAL A 168 -3.88 5.86 -2.60
CA VAL A 168 -3.34 4.63 -1.99
C VAL A 168 -4.35 4.04 -1.01
N LYS A 169 -4.95 4.86 -0.12
CA LYS A 169 -5.96 4.37 0.83
C LYS A 169 -7.23 3.87 0.15
N GLN A 170 -7.68 4.56 -0.91
CA GLN A 170 -8.81 4.11 -1.73
C GLN A 170 -8.51 2.78 -2.43
N GLY A 171 -7.27 2.59 -2.88
CA GLY A 171 -6.81 1.30 -3.40
C GLY A 171 -6.91 0.21 -2.35
N GLU A 172 -6.29 0.41 -1.19
CA GLU A 172 -6.24 -0.55 -0.09
C GLU A 172 -7.65 -1.00 0.36
N VAL A 173 -8.62 -0.09 0.50
CA VAL A 173 -9.99 -0.48 0.92
C VAL A 173 -10.73 -1.29 -0.14
N VAL A 174 -10.47 -1.04 -1.43
CA VAL A 174 -11.03 -1.87 -2.52
C VAL A 174 -10.40 -3.25 -2.51
N GLU A 175 -9.10 -3.33 -2.24
CA GLU A 175 -8.39 -4.59 -2.06
C GLU A 175 -8.91 -5.37 -0.84
N MET A 176 -9.17 -4.69 0.27
CA MET A 176 -9.82 -5.25 1.45
C MET A 176 -11.21 -5.82 1.13
N ALA A 177 -12.04 -5.08 0.37
CA ALA A 177 -13.35 -5.55 -0.04
C ALA A 177 -13.26 -6.83 -0.90
N VAL A 178 -12.28 -6.91 -1.80
CA VAL A 178 -11.98 -8.13 -2.57
C VAL A 178 -11.61 -9.28 -1.62
N ASN A 179 -10.68 -9.05 -0.71
CA ASN A 179 -10.20 -10.09 0.20
C ASN A 179 -11.32 -10.54 1.18
N ASN A 180 -12.18 -9.65 1.66
CA ASN A 180 -13.33 -10.00 2.49
C ASN A 180 -14.30 -10.96 1.79
N LEU A 181 -14.46 -10.84 0.47
CA LEU A 181 -15.26 -11.77 -0.33
C LEU A 181 -14.57 -13.12 -0.56
N LEU A 182 -13.24 -13.16 -0.60
CA LEU A 182 -12.47 -14.36 -0.94
C LEU A 182 -12.02 -15.17 0.28
N CYS A 183 -11.66 -14.50 1.38
CA CYS A 183 -11.18 -15.11 2.62
C CYS A 183 -12.11 -16.20 3.20
N PRO A 184 -13.46 -16.08 3.17
CA PRO A 184 -14.33 -17.15 3.65
C PRO A 184 -14.09 -18.49 2.96
N PHE A 185 -13.64 -18.47 1.70
CA PHE A 185 -13.38 -19.67 0.91
C PHE A 185 -12.06 -20.35 1.24
N THR A 186 -11.24 -19.81 2.15
CA THR A 186 -10.00 -20.48 2.59
C THR A 186 -10.27 -21.65 3.55
N ARG A 187 -11.47 -21.72 4.15
CA ARG A 187 -11.89 -22.83 5.02
C ARG A 187 -12.02 -24.13 4.23
N GLU A 188 -11.64 -25.25 4.85
CA GLU A 188 -11.59 -26.56 4.21
C GLU A 188 -12.95 -26.99 3.65
N GLU A 189 -14.04 -26.71 4.37
CA GLU A 189 -15.40 -27.11 3.99
C GLU A 189 -16.07 -26.18 2.96
N ALA A 190 -15.42 -25.06 2.60
CA ALA A 190 -16.00 -24.08 1.69
C ALA A 190 -16.01 -24.59 0.24
N GLY A 191 -17.20 -24.73 -0.35
CA GLY A 191 -17.35 -25.09 -1.75
C GLY A 191 -16.92 -23.97 -2.69
N LEU A 192 -15.99 -24.24 -3.61
CA LEU A 192 -15.46 -23.25 -4.57
C LEU A 192 -16.22 -23.20 -5.91
N THR A 193 -17.11 -24.17 -6.12
CA THR A 193 -17.88 -24.36 -7.35
C THR A 193 -19.37 -24.04 -7.17
N CYS A 194 -19.82 -23.80 -5.94
CA CYS A 194 -21.23 -23.47 -5.65
C CYS A 194 -21.59 -22.06 -6.13
N GLU A 195 -22.89 -21.77 -6.22
CA GLU A 195 -23.35 -20.48 -6.74
C GLU A 195 -22.92 -19.29 -5.88
N ASP A 196 -22.90 -19.45 -4.55
CA ASP A 196 -22.43 -18.41 -3.62
C ASP A 196 -20.96 -18.05 -3.87
N ALA A 197 -20.10 -19.04 -4.07
CA ALA A 197 -18.70 -18.82 -4.42
C ALA A 197 -18.55 -18.09 -5.75
N ARG A 198 -19.32 -18.51 -6.75
CA ARG A 198 -19.33 -17.85 -8.06
C ARG A 198 -19.80 -16.40 -7.97
N LEU A 199 -20.82 -16.11 -7.17
CA LEU A 199 -21.31 -14.74 -6.94
C LEU A 199 -20.24 -13.87 -6.30
N SER A 200 -19.61 -14.33 -5.22
CA SER A 200 -18.51 -13.61 -4.55
C SER A 200 -17.32 -13.38 -5.48
N VAL A 201 -16.93 -14.38 -6.27
CA VAL A 201 -15.82 -14.28 -7.25
C VAL A 201 -16.14 -13.27 -8.36
N ARG A 202 -17.38 -13.25 -8.86
CA ARG A 202 -17.83 -12.24 -9.84
C ARG A 202 -17.80 -10.83 -9.27
N LEU A 203 -18.26 -10.66 -8.03
CA LEU A 203 -18.22 -9.36 -7.36
C LEU A 203 -16.77 -8.91 -7.11
N ALA A 204 -15.91 -9.79 -6.61
CA ALA A 204 -14.48 -9.54 -6.47
C ALA A 204 -13.81 -9.13 -7.79
N THR A 205 -14.21 -9.75 -8.91
CA THR A 205 -13.74 -9.37 -10.26
C THR A 205 -14.14 -7.94 -10.62
N VAL A 206 -15.36 -7.52 -10.28
CA VAL A 206 -15.82 -6.15 -10.53
C VAL A 206 -15.07 -5.14 -9.66
N LEU A 207 -14.82 -5.46 -8.39
CA LEU A 207 -14.02 -4.61 -7.51
C LEU A 207 -12.57 -4.46 -8.01
N LEU A 208 -11.96 -5.51 -8.52
CA LEU A 208 -10.63 -5.41 -9.15
C LEU A 208 -10.63 -4.57 -10.43
N ASP A 209 -11.70 -4.59 -11.22
CA ASP A 209 -11.82 -3.66 -12.35
C ASP A 209 -12.00 -2.21 -11.86
N ALA A 210 -12.73 -1.98 -10.77
CA ALA A 210 -12.85 -0.66 -10.14
C ALA A 210 -11.49 -0.16 -9.62
N LEU A 211 -10.71 -1.01 -8.95
CA LEU A 211 -9.33 -0.70 -8.54
C LEU A 211 -8.45 -0.33 -9.74
N ARG A 212 -8.53 -1.13 -10.82
CA ARG A 212 -7.79 -0.85 -12.05
C ARG A 212 -8.18 0.49 -12.65
N ARG A 213 -9.47 0.82 -12.68
CA ARG A 213 -9.96 2.12 -13.17
C ARG A 213 -9.47 3.27 -12.29
N LEU A 214 -9.55 3.13 -10.97
CA LEU A 214 -9.03 4.12 -10.02
C LEU A 214 -7.57 4.49 -10.34
N MET A 215 -6.71 3.49 -10.56
CA MET A 215 -5.31 3.70 -10.92
C MET A 215 -5.13 4.32 -12.30
N VAL A 216 -5.89 3.87 -13.30
CA VAL A 216 -5.80 4.39 -14.67
C VAL A 216 -6.32 5.83 -14.76
N ASP A 217 -7.43 6.13 -14.10
CA ASP A 217 -8.03 7.45 -14.07
C ASP A 217 -7.08 8.44 -13.40
N PHE A 218 -6.48 8.07 -12.27
CA PHE A 218 -5.42 8.87 -11.66
C PHE A 218 -4.23 9.06 -12.60
N ALA A 219 -3.77 8.02 -13.30
CA ALA A 219 -2.69 8.16 -14.26
C ALA A 219 -3.05 8.99 -15.51
N ALA A 220 -4.32 9.16 -15.84
CA ALA A 220 -4.77 9.96 -16.97
C ALA A 220 -4.86 11.45 -16.63
N LEU A 221 -4.96 11.80 -15.35
CA LEU A 221 -5.02 13.18 -14.90
C LEU A 221 -3.73 13.96 -15.22
N PRO A 222 -3.84 15.28 -15.45
CA PRO A 222 -2.70 16.19 -15.57
C PRO A 222 -1.76 16.16 -14.35
N PRO A 223 -0.46 16.49 -14.51
CA PRO A 223 0.50 16.52 -13.40
C PRO A 223 0.11 17.40 -12.21
N ASP A 224 -0.53 18.55 -12.45
CA ASP A 224 -1.04 19.49 -11.44
C ASP A 224 -2.28 18.96 -10.68
N GLN A 225 -2.97 17.99 -11.26
CA GLN A 225 -4.11 17.30 -10.66
C GLN A 225 -3.72 15.98 -9.98
N THR A 226 -2.48 15.53 -10.18
CA THR A 226 -1.88 14.37 -9.51
C THR A 226 -0.70 14.87 -8.70
N MET A 227 0.48 14.30 -8.92
CA MET A 227 1.76 14.77 -8.43
C MET A 227 2.73 14.73 -9.61
N PRO A 228 3.44 15.82 -9.95
CA PRO A 228 4.47 15.77 -10.99
C PRO A 228 5.52 14.71 -10.66
N ALA A 229 5.99 13.97 -11.67
CA ALA A 229 6.98 12.91 -11.45
C ALA A 229 8.28 13.43 -10.82
N GLU A 230 8.69 14.65 -11.17
CA GLU A 230 9.84 15.32 -10.55
C GLU A 230 9.61 15.58 -9.06
N HIS A 231 8.44 16.12 -8.68
CA HIS A 231 8.09 16.28 -7.27
C HIS A 231 8.05 14.94 -6.53
N PHE A 232 7.49 13.90 -7.16
CA PHE A 232 7.48 12.55 -6.59
C PHE A 232 8.89 12.05 -6.30
N MET A 233 9.78 12.08 -7.30
CA MET A 233 11.14 11.55 -7.18
C MET A 233 12.06 12.41 -6.30
N ASP A 234 12.00 13.72 -6.44
CA ASP A 234 13.01 14.63 -5.87
C ASP A 234 12.61 15.19 -4.50
N VAL A 235 11.32 15.18 -4.18
CA VAL A 235 10.80 15.77 -2.95
C VAL A 235 10.11 14.70 -2.12
N PHE A 236 8.93 14.25 -2.55
CA PHE A 236 8.04 13.41 -1.76
C PHE A 236 8.70 12.09 -1.34
N ARG A 237 9.31 11.37 -2.29
CA ARG A 237 9.95 10.09 -2.04
C ARG A 237 11.16 10.19 -1.11
N GLN A 238 11.85 11.33 -1.09
CA GLN A 238 13.05 11.52 -0.28
C GLN A 238 12.74 11.58 1.23
N PHE A 239 11.48 11.80 1.62
CA PHE A 239 11.04 11.66 3.02
C PHE A 239 11.00 10.19 3.49
N ALA A 240 11.07 9.22 2.58
CA ALA A 240 11.19 7.80 2.93
C ALA A 240 12.66 7.37 3.18
N ALA A 241 13.53 8.30 3.55
CA ALA A 241 14.89 7.99 3.98
C ALA A 241 14.88 7.14 5.27
N HIS A 242 16.02 6.51 5.56
CA HIS A 242 16.20 5.70 6.75
C HIS A 242 16.23 6.59 8.01
N TRP A 243 15.58 6.18 9.10
CA TRP A 243 15.81 6.77 10.43
C TRP A 243 16.98 6.08 11.13
N THR A 244 17.16 4.79 10.86
CA THR A 244 18.32 3.99 11.28
C THR A 244 18.77 3.15 10.09
N LEU A 245 20.07 2.93 9.96
CA LEU A 245 20.62 2.16 8.85
C LEU A 245 19.99 0.75 8.77
N GLY A 246 19.36 0.44 7.64
CA GLY A 246 18.75 -0.87 7.40
C GLY A 246 17.32 -1.04 7.93
N ASP A 247 16.70 0.02 8.46
CA ASP A 247 15.27 0.00 8.75
C ASP A 247 14.42 -0.14 7.46
N ILE A 248 13.13 -0.41 7.63
CA ILE A 248 12.19 -0.55 6.52
C ILE A 248 11.35 0.73 6.40
N SER A 249 11.64 1.53 5.38
CA SER A 249 10.88 2.75 5.08
C SER A 249 9.44 2.46 4.60
N PRO A 250 8.50 3.41 4.79
CA PRO A 250 7.16 3.30 4.23
C PRO A 250 7.18 3.05 2.72
N SER A 251 6.26 2.21 2.27
CA SER A 251 6.18 1.79 0.87
C SER A 251 4.81 1.25 0.54
N GLY A 252 4.34 1.44 -0.70
CA GLY A 252 3.16 0.72 -1.21
C GLY A 252 3.36 -0.80 -1.24
N ALA A 253 4.60 -1.28 -1.16
CA ALA A 253 4.91 -2.70 -0.97
C ALA A 253 4.41 -3.28 0.36
N LEU A 254 4.17 -2.40 1.35
CA LEU A 254 3.68 -2.74 2.68
C LEU A 254 2.16 -2.70 2.77
N ASP A 255 1.44 -2.59 1.64
CA ASP A 255 -0.01 -2.80 1.60
C ASP A 255 -0.33 -4.26 1.94
N PRO A 256 -0.92 -4.55 3.11
CA PRO A 256 -1.18 -5.93 3.51
C PRO A 256 -2.27 -6.58 2.67
N GLU A 257 -3.19 -5.82 2.08
CA GLU A 257 -4.29 -6.37 1.29
C GLU A 257 -3.80 -6.82 -0.09
N ALA A 258 -2.78 -6.15 -0.63
CA ALA A 258 -2.07 -6.61 -1.83
C ALA A 258 -1.35 -7.93 -1.59
N LEU A 259 -0.61 -8.01 -0.47
CA LEU A 259 0.11 -9.23 -0.07
C LEU A 259 -0.85 -10.38 0.19
N LYS A 260 -1.93 -10.16 0.97
CA LYS A 260 -2.97 -11.16 1.25
C LYS A 260 -3.55 -11.72 -0.04
N ARG A 261 -3.87 -10.86 -1.01
CA ARG A 261 -4.45 -11.28 -2.29
C ARG A 261 -3.51 -12.17 -3.10
N ASP A 262 -2.21 -11.91 -3.08
CA ASP A 262 -1.24 -12.77 -3.76
C ASP A 262 -1.13 -14.16 -3.10
N PHE A 263 -1.23 -14.26 -1.77
CA PHE A 263 -1.27 -15.57 -1.10
C PHE A 263 -2.61 -16.29 -1.30
N LEU A 264 -3.73 -15.56 -1.31
CA LEU A 264 -5.05 -16.14 -1.61
C LEU A 264 -5.12 -16.71 -3.03
N LEU A 265 -4.63 -15.96 -4.02
CA LEU A 265 -4.76 -16.30 -5.44
C LEU A 265 -3.55 -17.06 -6.00
N GLY A 266 -2.47 -17.14 -5.24
CA GLY A 266 -1.21 -17.74 -5.67
C GLY A 266 -0.40 -16.84 -6.59
N LEU A 267 0.91 -16.92 -6.44
CA LEU A 267 1.87 -16.23 -7.29
C LEU A 267 3.04 -17.17 -7.60
N ALA A 268 3.22 -17.50 -8.87
CA ALA A 268 4.29 -18.38 -9.33
C ALA A 268 5.63 -17.64 -9.42
N VAL A 269 6.18 -17.23 -8.27
CA VAL A 269 7.50 -16.61 -8.13
C VAL A 269 8.25 -17.30 -7.00
N ASP A 270 9.44 -17.80 -7.31
CA ASP A 270 10.31 -18.46 -6.35
C ASP A 270 10.66 -17.51 -5.18
N ASP A 271 10.66 -18.05 -3.96
CA ASP A 271 10.98 -17.36 -2.71
C ASP A 271 10.14 -16.11 -2.44
N TYR A 272 8.93 -16.02 -3.00
CA TYR A 272 8.03 -14.88 -2.79
C TYR A 272 7.63 -14.72 -1.31
N ASP A 273 7.41 -15.84 -0.61
CA ASP A 273 7.15 -15.88 0.82
C ASP A 273 8.31 -15.30 1.63
N GLN A 274 9.56 -15.64 1.28
CA GLN A 274 10.76 -15.09 1.93
C GLN A 274 10.85 -13.58 1.70
N GLN A 275 10.52 -13.11 0.49
CA GLN A 275 10.51 -11.68 0.16
C GLN A 275 9.45 -10.94 0.97
N ALA A 276 8.23 -11.48 1.08
CA ALA A 276 7.17 -10.90 1.90
C ALA A 276 7.53 -10.90 3.39
N ARG A 277 8.17 -11.97 3.92
CA ARG A 277 8.62 -12.04 5.31
C ARG A 277 9.64 -10.96 5.68
N ARG A 278 10.45 -10.47 4.73
CA ARG A 278 11.37 -9.34 4.98
C ARG A 278 10.62 -8.04 5.29
N LEU A 279 9.36 -7.93 4.90
CA LEU A 279 8.52 -6.75 5.13
C LEU A 279 7.81 -6.78 6.49
N PHE A 280 7.70 -7.95 7.13
CA PHE A 280 6.91 -8.16 8.35
C PHE A 280 7.25 -7.22 9.51
N PRO A 281 8.52 -6.84 9.76
CA PRO A 281 8.82 -5.91 10.85
C PRO A 281 8.09 -4.56 10.73
N ALA A 282 7.78 -4.12 9.51
CA ALA A 282 7.07 -2.86 9.24
C ALA A 282 5.54 -2.99 9.12
N LEU A 283 4.99 -4.20 9.28
CA LEU A 283 3.55 -4.45 9.33
C LEU A 283 3.03 -4.41 10.77
N LEU A 284 1.71 -4.35 10.95
CA LEU A 284 1.07 -4.51 12.26
C LEU A 284 1.04 -6.00 12.67
N THR A 285 0.86 -6.29 13.97
CA THR A 285 0.82 -7.67 14.48
C THR A 285 -0.25 -8.51 13.80
N ALA A 286 -1.49 -8.01 13.73
CA ALA A 286 -2.60 -8.74 13.11
C ALA A 286 -2.35 -9.02 11.62
N GLU A 287 -1.69 -8.11 10.91
CA GLU A 287 -1.34 -8.28 9.49
C GLU A 287 -0.31 -9.37 9.29
N ARG A 288 0.74 -9.42 10.14
CA ARG A 288 1.73 -10.49 10.14
C ARG A 288 1.08 -11.85 10.39
N GLU A 289 0.17 -11.92 11.36
CA GLU A 289 -0.53 -13.16 11.71
C GLU A 289 -1.43 -13.65 10.57
N ASP A 290 -2.20 -12.74 9.95
CA ASP A 290 -3.02 -13.06 8.79
C ASP A 290 -2.18 -13.55 7.60
N LEU A 291 -1.10 -12.84 7.27
CA LEU A 291 -0.21 -13.23 6.16
C LEU A 291 0.49 -14.56 6.43
N SER A 292 0.98 -14.78 7.65
CA SER A 292 1.61 -16.05 8.02
C SER A 292 0.64 -17.22 7.85
N ARG A 293 -0.60 -17.06 8.28
CA ARG A 293 -1.65 -18.08 8.10
C ARG A 293 -1.90 -18.36 6.61
N LEU A 294 -1.99 -17.33 5.77
CA LEU A 294 -2.22 -17.50 4.33
C LEU A 294 -1.02 -18.15 3.63
N MET A 295 0.21 -17.86 4.05
CA MET A 295 1.43 -18.50 3.53
C MET A 295 1.43 -20.02 3.76
N ASP A 296 0.82 -20.49 4.84
CA ASP A 296 0.80 -21.91 5.21
C ASP A 296 -0.40 -22.68 4.59
N MET A 297 -1.26 -22.00 3.82
CA MET A 297 -2.48 -22.58 3.26
C MET A 297 -2.39 -22.81 1.74
N PRO A 298 -3.09 -23.84 1.21
CA PRO A 298 -3.28 -23.96 -0.22
C PRO A 298 -4.02 -22.74 -0.80
N THR A 299 -3.57 -22.28 -1.97
CA THR A 299 -4.19 -21.15 -2.67
C THR A 299 -5.60 -21.51 -3.16
N LEU A 300 -6.48 -20.52 -3.31
CA LEU A 300 -7.85 -20.74 -3.78
C LEU A 300 -7.90 -21.39 -5.17
N PRO A 301 -7.06 -21.01 -6.16
CA PRO A 301 -7.03 -21.71 -7.44
C PRO A 301 -6.56 -23.16 -7.35
N ALA A 302 -5.59 -23.48 -6.48
CA ALA A 302 -5.16 -24.85 -6.28
C ALA A 302 -6.29 -25.71 -5.71
N ARG A 303 -7.00 -25.21 -4.70
CA ARG A 303 -8.17 -25.89 -4.13
C ARG A 303 -9.33 -26.03 -5.11
N LEU A 304 -9.53 -25.04 -5.98
CA LEU A 304 -10.54 -25.11 -7.03
C LEU A 304 -10.24 -26.24 -8.02
N LEU A 305 -8.98 -26.39 -8.43
CA LEU A 305 -8.58 -27.47 -9.33
C LEU A 305 -8.79 -28.84 -8.69
N ASP A 306 -8.39 -29.00 -7.42
CA ASP A 306 -8.63 -30.22 -6.66
C ASP A 306 -10.14 -30.55 -6.58
N ALA A 307 -10.99 -29.55 -6.32
CA ALA A 307 -12.44 -29.70 -6.26
C ALA A 307 -13.09 -30.10 -7.61
N VAL A 308 -12.45 -29.83 -8.74
CA VAL A 308 -12.91 -30.29 -10.07
C VAL A 308 -12.17 -31.55 -10.55
N GLY A 309 -11.36 -32.16 -9.68
CA GLY A 309 -10.67 -33.42 -9.95
C GLY A 309 -9.45 -33.30 -10.87
N THR A 310 -8.74 -32.17 -10.83
CA THR A 310 -7.52 -31.95 -11.61
C THR A 310 -6.48 -31.15 -10.81
N ASP A 311 -5.31 -30.93 -11.39
CA ASP A 311 -4.28 -30.05 -10.86
C ASP A 311 -3.71 -29.14 -11.97
N GLU A 312 -2.74 -28.30 -11.63
CA GLU A 312 -2.17 -27.36 -12.61
C GLU A 312 -1.44 -28.07 -13.77
N GLN A 313 -0.81 -29.21 -13.50
CA GLN A 313 -0.11 -29.97 -14.54
C GLN A 313 -1.12 -30.65 -15.47
N GLY A 314 -2.10 -31.36 -14.91
CA GLY A 314 -3.18 -32.01 -15.63
C GLY A 314 -3.92 -31.01 -16.51
N LEU A 315 -4.22 -29.82 -15.99
CA LEU A 315 -4.87 -28.75 -16.78
C LEU A 315 -4.04 -28.32 -18.00
N ARG A 316 -2.71 -28.30 -17.92
CA ARG A 316 -1.81 -27.93 -19.03
C ARG A 316 -1.66 -29.04 -20.07
N GLU A 317 -1.91 -30.29 -19.70
CA GLU A 317 -1.80 -31.46 -20.57
C GLU A 317 -3.06 -31.72 -21.41
N LEU A 318 -4.20 -31.12 -21.02
CA LEU A 318 -5.46 -31.24 -21.78
C LEU A 318 -5.39 -30.49 -23.12
N ASP A 319 -6.04 -31.07 -24.13
CA ASP A 319 -6.26 -30.40 -25.40
C ASP A 319 -7.45 -29.42 -25.36
N ASP A 320 -7.59 -28.61 -26.41
CA ASP A 320 -8.66 -27.62 -26.57
C ASP A 320 -10.08 -28.20 -26.47
N ALA A 321 -10.30 -29.47 -26.83
CA ALA A 321 -11.61 -30.11 -26.75
C ALA A 321 -11.90 -30.58 -25.32
N ASP A 322 -10.89 -31.13 -24.64
CA ASP A 322 -10.95 -31.50 -23.23
C ASP A 322 -11.13 -30.30 -22.30
N LEU A 323 -10.42 -29.20 -22.56
CA LEU A 323 -10.58 -27.95 -21.79
C LEU A 323 -12.01 -27.40 -21.94
N ARG A 324 -12.60 -27.44 -23.13
CA ARG A 324 -14.01 -27.05 -23.35
C ARG A 324 -14.96 -27.97 -22.59
N ARG A 325 -14.73 -29.29 -22.64
CA ARG A 325 -15.52 -30.25 -21.85
C ARG A 325 -15.43 -29.94 -20.36
N LEU A 326 -14.23 -29.71 -19.83
CA LEU A 326 -14.01 -29.39 -18.42
C LEU A 326 -14.77 -28.13 -18.00
N VAL A 327 -14.66 -27.05 -18.78
CA VAL A 327 -15.37 -25.79 -18.52
C VAL A 327 -16.89 -25.96 -18.60
N ALA A 328 -17.39 -26.76 -19.55
CA ALA A 328 -18.82 -27.03 -19.67
C ALA A 328 -19.38 -27.79 -18.46
N HIS A 329 -18.60 -28.72 -17.88
CA HIS A 329 -18.99 -29.44 -16.66
C HIS A 329 -18.79 -28.61 -15.40
N HIS A 330 -17.83 -27.67 -15.39
CA HIS A 330 -17.50 -26.83 -14.24
C HIS A 330 -17.48 -25.33 -14.60
N PRO A 331 -18.65 -24.68 -14.76
CA PRO A 331 -18.74 -23.27 -15.14
C PRO A 331 -18.05 -22.29 -14.18
N ALA A 332 -17.81 -22.69 -12.92
CA ALA A 332 -17.07 -21.88 -11.94
C ALA A 332 -15.65 -21.54 -12.42
N LEU A 333 -15.01 -22.41 -13.22
CA LEU A 333 -13.67 -22.17 -13.77
C LEU A 333 -13.61 -20.88 -14.59
N ILE A 334 -14.70 -20.49 -15.26
CA ILE A 334 -14.78 -19.23 -16.01
C ILE A 334 -14.74 -18.02 -15.07
N ASP A 335 -15.50 -18.07 -13.98
CA ASP A 335 -15.60 -16.97 -13.01
C ASP A 335 -14.24 -16.76 -12.32
N TRP A 336 -13.59 -17.84 -11.89
CA TRP A 336 -12.25 -17.79 -11.30
C TRP A 336 -11.16 -17.36 -12.28
N TYR A 337 -11.21 -17.83 -13.53
CA TYR A 337 -10.29 -17.37 -14.58
C TYR A 337 -10.40 -15.85 -14.79
N ARG A 338 -11.62 -15.31 -14.81
CA ARG A 338 -11.87 -13.87 -14.95
C ARG A 338 -11.34 -13.08 -13.78
N LEU A 339 -11.51 -13.57 -12.55
CA LEU A 339 -10.94 -12.96 -11.36
C LEU A 339 -9.41 -12.87 -11.45
N LEU A 340 -8.73 -13.98 -11.74
CA LEU A 340 -7.27 -14.02 -11.86
C LEU A 340 -6.76 -13.14 -13.00
N SER A 341 -7.45 -13.14 -14.14
CA SER A 341 -7.16 -12.24 -15.26
C SER A 341 -7.33 -10.77 -14.87
N MET A 342 -8.34 -10.43 -14.08
CA MET A 342 -8.55 -9.06 -13.63
C MET A 342 -7.52 -8.64 -12.56
N HIS A 343 -7.12 -9.55 -11.65
CA HIS A 343 -6.01 -9.34 -10.72
C HIS A 343 -4.72 -8.99 -11.47
N ALA A 344 -4.39 -9.76 -12.50
CA ALA A 344 -3.24 -9.47 -13.36
C ALA A 344 -3.33 -8.10 -14.05
N ARG A 345 -4.52 -7.69 -14.49
CA ARG A 345 -4.76 -6.38 -15.11
C ARG A 345 -4.67 -5.22 -14.11
N ALA A 346 -5.18 -5.39 -12.89
CA ALA A 346 -5.03 -4.41 -11.81
C ALA A 346 -3.56 -4.23 -11.42
N ALA A 347 -2.81 -5.32 -11.24
CA ALA A 347 -1.37 -5.28 -11.01
C ALA A 347 -0.60 -4.61 -12.16
N GLY A 348 -1.04 -4.81 -13.41
CA GLY A 348 -0.50 -4.10 -14.58
C GLY A 348 -0.74 -2.58 -14.54
N ALA A 349 -1.88 -2.13 -14.02
CA ALA A 349 -2.15 -0.70 -13.81
C ALA A 349 -1.25 -0.11 -12.72
N HIS A 350 -1.00 -0.85 -11.63
CA HIS A 350 -0.04 -0.44 -10.61
C HIS A 350 1.39 -0.31 -11.19
N LEU A 351 1.85 -1.31 -11.94
CA LEU A 351 3.14 -1.24 -12.64
C LEU A 351 3.22 -0.03 -13.57
N MET A 352 2.13 0.29 -14.29
CA MET A 352 2.06 1.47 -15.15
C MET A 352 2.24 2.77 -14.34
N LEU A 353 1.61 2.89 -13.18
CA LEU A 353 1.82 4.03 -12.27
C LEU A 353 3.29 4.13 -11.85
N SER A 354 3.89 3.03 -11.38
CA SER A 354 5.30 3.03 -10.97
C SER A 354 6.23 3.41 -12.13
N LYS A 355 5.94 2.95 -13.35
CA LYS A 355 6.69 3.35 -14.55
C LYS A 355 6.52 4.83 -14.87
N LYS A 356 5.30 5.37 -14.77
CA LYS A 356 5.01 6.77 -15.08
C LYS A 356 5.71 7.73 -14.12
N PHE A 357 5.63 7.45 -12.82
CA PHE A 357 6.09 8.39 -11.78
C PHE A 357 7.52 8.18 -11.31
N LEU A 358 8.09 6.98 -11.50
CA LEU A 358 9.42 6.63 -10.98
C LEU A 358 10.36 6.15 -12.08
N PHE A 359 10.10 4.97 -12.66
CA PHE A 359 11.12 4.29 -13.45
C PHE A 359 11.41 4.94 -14.81
N LYS A 360 10.39 5.31 -15.58
CA LYS A 360 10.62 5.94 -16.89
C LYS A 360 11.29 7.32 -16.76
N PRO A 361 10.84 8.22 -15.86
CA PRO A 361 11.56 9.48 -15.63
C PRO A 361 13.01 9.26 -15.20
N GLN A 362 13.30 8.32 -14.29
CA GLN A 362 14.67 8.05 -13.87
C GLN A 362 15.54 7.49 -15.00
N ARG A 363 15.01 6.59 -15.86
CA ARG A 363 15.75 6.12 -17.04
C ARG A 363 16.12 7.25 -17.99
N LEU A 364 15.20 8.20 -18.22
CA LEU A 364 15.48 9.37 -19.05
C LEU A 364 16.58 10.25 -18.45
N ARG A 365 16.64 10.37 -17.11
CA ARG A 365 17.72 11.08 -16.40
C ARG A 365 19.06 10.36 -16.53
N ASP A 366 19.06 9.04 -16.38
CA ASP A 366 20.27 8.22 -16.56
C ASP A 366 20.79 8.33 -18.00
N GLU A 367 19.91 8.27 -19.02
CA GLU A 367 20.26 8.47 -20.43
C GLU A 367 20.78 9.89 -20.72
N ALA A 368 20.26 10.90 -20.03
CA ALA A 368 20.72 12.29 -20.14
C ALA A 368 21.97 12.61 -19.30
N GLY A 369 22.51 11.64 -18.55
CA GLY A 369 23.67 11.83 -17.68
C GLY A 369 23.40 12.66 -16.42
N LEU A 370 22.12 12.86 -16.05
CA LEU A 370 21.71 13.61 -14.85
C LEU A 370 21.84 12.79 -13.56
N GLY A 371 21.86 11.47 -13.67
CA GLY A 371 22.06 10.56 -12.53
C GLY A 371 20.83 10.40 -11.63
N ASP A 372 21.08 9.93 -10.40
CA ASP A 372 20.08 9.58 -9.38
C ASP A 372 20.15 10.55 -8.20
N LYS A 373 19.15 10.51 -7.32
CA LYS A 373 19.16 11.24 -6.04
C LYS A 373 19.99 10.51 -4.99
N GLU A 374 20.51 11.27 -4.03
CA GLU A 374 21.51 10.80 -3.08
C GLU A 374 20.90 10.07 -1.87
N LEU A 375 19.71 10.45 -1.40
CA LEU A 375 19.12 9.86 -0.18
C LEU A 375 18.34 8.58 -0.46
N VAL A 376 17.33 8.67 -1.32
CA VAL A 376 16.49 7.54 -1.70
C VAL A 376 16.58 7.36 -3.21
N SER A 377 17.23 6.27 -3.62
CA SER A 377 17.40 5.94 -5.04
C SER A 377 16.04 5.85 -5.75
N ASN A 378 16.01 6.39 -6.96
CA ASN A 378 14.87 6.30 -7.88
C ASN A 378 14.92 5.05 -8.79
N ARG A 379 15.98 4.24 -8.70
CA ARG A 379 16.17 3.03 -9.53
C ARG A 379 15.42 1.79 -8.99
N ALA A 380 15.01 1.83 -7.73
CA ALA A 380 14.21 0.80 -7.09
C ALA A 380 13.11 1.44 -6.24
N GLY A 381 12.13 0.68 -5.76
CA GLY A 381 11.23 1.09 -4.68
C GLY A 381 11.97 1.25 -3.34
N THR A 382 11.33 1.84 -2.34
CA THR A 382 11.94 2.06 -1.01
C THR A 382 12.29 0.76 -0.29
N THR A 383 11.66 -0.35 -0.67
CA THR A 383 11.97 -1.71 -0.19
C THR A 383 12.95 -2.47 -1.10
N GLY A 384 13.58 -1.80 -2.06
CA GLY A 384 14.54 -2.40 -3.01
C GLY A 384 13.92 -3.09 -4.23
N MET A 385 12.59 -3.09 -4.40
CA MET A 385 11.94 -3.68 -5.57
C MET A 385 12.25 -2.91 -6.87
N THR A 386 12.92 -3.54 -7.82
CA THR A 386 13.25 -2.94 -9.12
C THR A 386 12.07 -2.97 -10.08
N GLU A 387 12.15 -2.20 -11.17
CA GLU A 387 11.19 -2.28 -12.28
C GLU A 387 11.08 -3.70 -12.84
N THR A 388 12.22 -4.35 -13.06
CA THR A 388 12.29 -5.72 -13.60
C THR A 388 11.63 -6.75 -12.67
N PHE A 389 11.75 -6.54 -11.36
CA PHE A 389 11.08 -7.37 -10.37
C PHE A 389 9.56 -7.17 -10.41
N LEU A 390 9.08 -5.92 -10.45
CA LEU A 390 7.65 -5.65 -10.58
C LEU A 390 7.07 -6.19 -11.89
N GLU A 391 7.80 -6.09 -13.01
CA GLU A 391 7.42 -6.74 -14.27
C GLU A 391 7.34 -8.27 -14.15
N ARG A 392 8.24 -8.88 -13.39
CA ARG A 392 8.21 -10.33 -13.11
C ARG A 392 6.97 -10.70 -12.31
N LEU A 393 6.63 -9.94 -11.26
CA LEU A 393 5.39 -10.16 -10.50
C LEU A 393 4.15 -10.01 -11.39
N THR A 394 4.08 -8.97 -12.24
CA THR A 394 2.96 -8.79 -13.17
C THR A 394 2.86 -9.95 -14.16
N ARG A 395 3.98 -10.42 -14.72
CA ARG A 395 4.01 -11.60 -15.61
C ARG A 395 3.58 -12.87 -14.91
N ALA A 396 4.02 -13.09 -13.67
CA ALA A 396 3.59 -14.24 -12.87
C ALA A 396 2.07 -14.24 -12.64
N ARG A 397 1.47 -13.08 -12.34
CA ARG A 397 0.01 -12.95 -12.24
C ARG A 397 -0.71 -13.21 -13.57
N GLN A 398 -0.11 -12.86 -14.71
CA GLN A 398 -0.67 -13.18 -16.04
C GLN A 398 -0.59 -14.68 -16.38
N ASN A 399 0.40 -15.38 -15.83
CA ASN A 399 0.61 -16.82 -15.95
C ASN A 399 0.06 -17.56 -14.74
N HIS A 400 -1.08 -17.11 -14.21
CA HIS A 400 -1.76 -17.73 -13.07
C HIS A 400 -2.15 -19.18 -13.33
N THR A 401 -2.49 -19.92 -12.27
CA THR A 401 -2.83 -21.36 -12.29
C THR A 401 -3.86 -21.75 -13.37
N LEU A 402 -4.87 -20.90 -13.62
CA LEU A 402 -5.90 -21.17 -14.64
C LEU A 402 -5.54 -20.69 -16.07
N ALA A 403 -4.30 -20.26 -16.35
CA ALA A 403 -3.94 -19.62 -17.62
C ALA A 403 -4.08 -20.55 -18.84
N ALA A 404 -4.00 -21.87 -18.64
CA ALA A 404 -4.24 -22.88 -19.69
C ALA A 404 -5.66 -22.82 -20.28
N LEU A 405 -6.65 -22.27 -19.55
CA LEU A 405 -8.01 -22.09 -20.05
C LEU A 405 -8.16 -20.93 -21.06
N ARG A 406 -7.12 -20.12 -21.26
CA ARG A 406 -7.16 -18.95 -22.13
C ARG A 406 -7.68 -19.23 -23.55
N PRO A 407 -7.23 -20.27 -24.28
CA PRO A 407 -7.66 -20.52 -25.66
C PRO A 407 -9.17 -20.74 -25.78
N VAL A 408 -9.78 -21.42 -24.81
CA VAL A 408 -11.20 -21.79 -24.85
C VAL A 408 -12.11 -20.70 -24.29
N ILE A 409 -11.69 -19.99 -23.24
CA ILE A 409 -12.50 -18.91 -22.63
C ILE A 409 -12.51 -17.66 -23.52
N THR A 410 -11.40 -17.33 -24.19
CA THR A 410 -11.34 -16.14 -25.07
C THR A 410 -12.12 -16.33 -26.38
N SER A 411 -12.22 -17.56 -26.90
CA SER A 411 -12.98 -17.86 -28.11
C SER A 411 -14.51 -17.86 -27.90
N GLU A 412 -14.98 -18.15 -26.68
CA GLU A 412 -16.41 -18.38 -26.41
C GLU A 412 -17.10 -17.21 -25.70
N ASN A 413 -16.36 -16.26 -25.12
CA ASN A 413 -16.92 -15.25 -24.20
C ASN A 413 -16.46 -13.80 -24.44
N ALA A 414 -16.24 -13.39 -25.69
CA ALA A 414 -15.95 -11.97 -25.99
C ALA A 414 -17.05 -11.00 -25.52
N ASP A 415 -18.25 -11.50 -25.19
CA ASP A 415 -19.44 -10.66 -24.93
C ASP A 415 -20.31 -11.07 -23.72
N ALA A 416 -19.81 -11.91 -22.81
CA ALA A 416 -20.50 -12.14 -21.54
C ALA A 416 -20.18 -10.98 -20.58
N GLY A 417 -20.75 -9.81 -20.90
CA GLY A 417 -20.65 -8.61 -20.08
C GLY A 417 -21.00 -8.87 -18.61
N HIS A 418 -20.40 -8.07 -17.72
CA HIS A 418 -20.67 -8.08 -16.28
C HIS A 418 -22.16 -8.32 -15.97
N PRO A 419 -22.51 -9.16 -14.98
CA PRO A 419 -23.90 -9.46 -14.65
C PRO A 419 -24.71 -8.17 -14.55
N LYS A 420 -25.90 -8.12 -15.17
CA LYS A 420 -26.76 -6.92 -15.18
C LYS A 420 -27.06 -6.42 -13.76
N GLU A 421 -27.15 -7.32 -12.79
CA GLU A 421 -27.34 -7.04 -11.36
C GLU A 421 -26.16 -6.29 -10.72
N VAL A 422 -24.93 -6.51 -11.21
CA VAL A 422 -23.72 -5.81 -10.74
C VAL A 422 -23.47 -4.51 -11.54
N ARG A 423 -24.06 -4.36 -12.73
CA ARG A 423 -24.08 -3.06 -13.46
C ARG A 423 -25.00 -2.03 -12.82
N SER A 424 -26.05 -2.44 -12.11
CA SER A 424 -26.97 -1.54 -11.40
C SER A 424 -26.43 -1.01 -10.08
N GLY A 425 -25.52 -1.75 -9.41
CA GLY A 425 -24.80 -1.28 -8.24
C GLY A 425 -23.55 -0.52 -8.67
N ARG A 426 -23.60 0.81 -8.71
CA ARG A 426 -22.38 1.61 -8.87
C ARG A 426 -21.50 1.33 -7.65
N VAL A 427 -20.35 0.69 -7.84
CA VAL A 427 -19.33 0.62 -6.79
C VAL A 427 -18.87 2.05 -6.53
N VAL A 428 -19.05 2.49 -5.29
CA VAL A 428 -18.64 3.82 -4.84
C VAL A 428 -17.57 3.63 -3.77
N VAL A 429 -16.45 4.33 -3.97
CA VAL A 429 -15.40 4.49 -2.96
C VAL A 429 -15.51 5.93 -2.48
N GLU A 430 -15.83 6.12 -1.20
CA GLU A 430 -16.08 7.44 -0.63
C GLU A 430 -15.44 7.56 0.74
N LEU A 431 -15.14 8.80 1.13
CA LEU A 431 -14.80 9.12 2.50
C LEU A 431 -16.07 8.98 3.36
N ALA A 432 -15.96 8.29 4.49
CA ALA A 432 -17.04 8.19 5.45
C ALA A 432 -17.05 9.46 6.31
N GLY A 433 -17.94 10.40 5.99
CA GLY A 433 -18.06 11.69 6.69
C GLY A 433 -19.02 12.63 5.99
#